data_AF-A0A1S9CG34-F1
#
_entry.id   AF-A0A1S9CG34-F1
#
_cell.length_a   1.000
_cell.length_b   1.000
_cell.length_c   1.000
_cell.angle_alpha   90.00
_cell.angle_beta   90.00
_cell.angle_gamma   90.00
#
_symmetry.space_group_name_H-M   'P 1'
#
loop_
_entity.id
_entity.type
_entity.pdbx_description
1 polymer ?
#
loop_
_entity_poly.entity_id
_entity_poly.type
_entity_poly.pdbx_seq_one_letter_code
_entity_poly.pdbx_strand_id
1 'polypeptide(L)'
;MVFVMLVAVIIAGMTIENGVRAIKNKQEGDVKRAICASIVPFSCAVLAMFTFIFLDLTVFASPITDEAASIVTAGISVGEGFKYLAAALSTGLATIGTGRAVGAVGSAAIGAVSEDPSILGKTLIFVGMAEGIAIYGMIISILILFV
;
A
#
# COMPACT_ATOMS: atom_id res chain seq x y z
N MET A 1 -7.93 -5.05 18.09
CA MET A 1 -6.56 -4.62 17.74
C MET A 1 -5.60 -5.79 17.53
N VAL A 2 -5.45 -6.73 18.48
CA VAL A 2 -4.54 -7.89 18.34
C VAL A 2 -4.88 -8.79 17.14
N PHE A 3 -6.16 -9.02 16.85
CA PHE A 3 -6.60 -9.80 15.68
C PHE A 3 -6.18 -9.15 14.34
N VAL A 4 -6.36 -7.83 14.20
CA VAL A 4 -5.92 -7.07 13.02
C VAL A 4 -4.40 -7.13 12.87
N MET A 5 -3.65 -7.00 13.98
CA MET A 5 -2.20 -7.19 13.96
C MET A 5 -1.80 -8.60 13.52
N LEU A 6 -2.47 -9.64 14.02
CA LEU A 6 -2.18 -11.02 13.62
C LEU A 6 -2.47 -11.26 12.15
N VAL A 7 -3.60 -10.78 11.64
CA VAL A 7 -3.95 -10.88 10.20
C VAL A 7 -2.93 -10.11 9.35
N ALA A 8 -2.54 -8.90 9.76
CA ALA A 8 -1.52 -8.12 9.05
C ALA A 8 -0.16 -8.83 9.04
N VAL A 9 0.25 -9.44 10.15
CA VAL A 9 1.50 -10.22 10.27
C VAL A 9 1.44 -11.48 9.40
N ILE A 10 0.31 -12.18 9.35
CA ILE A 10 0.13 -13.36 8.48
C ILE A 10 0.23 -12.96 7.00
N ILE A 11 -0.40 -11.86 6.59
CA ILE A 11 -0.32 -11.36 5.21
C ILE A 11 1.10 -10.92 4.87
N ALA A 12 1.78 -10.21 5.77
CA ALA A 12 3.18 -9.85 5.60
C ALA A 12 4.07 -11.10 5.48
N GLY A 13 3.85 -12.11 6.33
CA GLY A 13 4.54 -13.40 6.28
C GLY A 13 4.37 -14.11 4.94
N MET A 14 3.12 -14.24 4.46
CA MET A 14 2.83 -14.83 3.14
C MET A 14 3.51 -14.05 2.00
N THR A 15 3.59 -12.73 2.10
CA THR A 15 4.26 -11.87 1.10
C THR A 15 5.76 -12.15 1.06
N ILE A 16 6.40 -12.20 2.23
CA ILE A 16 7.83 -12.45 2.38
C ILE A 16 8.17 -13.87 1.93
N GLU A 17 7.39 -14.88 2.33
CA GLU A 17 7.60 -16.27 1.94
C GLU A 17 7.49 -16.47 0.42
N ASN A 18 6.48 -15.86 -0.21
CA ASN A 18 6.33 -15.91 -1.67
C ASN A 18 7.50 -15.23 -2.38
N GLY A 19 8.00 -14.10 -1.86
CA GLY A 19 9.19 -13.41 -2.37
C GLY A 19 10.47 -14.26 -2.23
N VAL A 20 10.70 -14.85 -1.06
CA VAL A 20 11.86 -15.71 -0.80
C VAL A 20 11.81 -16.99 -1.65
N ARG A 21 10.63 -17.59 -1.81
CA ARG A 21 10.44 -18.79 -2.64
C ARG A 21 10.65 -18.51 -4.13
N ALA A 22 10.33 -17.32 -4.61
CA ALA A 22 10.62 -16.90 -5.98
C ALA A 22 12.14 -16.81 -6.25
N ILE A 23 12.91 -16.27 -5.30
CA ILE A 23 14.38 -16.20 -5.38
C ILE A 23 15.00 -17.59 -5.32
N LYS A 24 14.54 -18.44 -4.39
CA LYS A 24 15.09 -19.79 -4.17
C LYS A 24 14.86 -20.73 -5.35
N ASN A 25 13.74 -20.57 -6.07
CA ASN A 25 13.38 -21.41 -7.21
C ASN A 25 13.92 -20.88 -8.56
N LYS A 26 14.75 -19.82 -8.58
CA LYS A 26 15.28 -19.19 -9.80
C LYS A 26 14.21 -19.01 -10.89
N GLN A 27 13.01 -18.54 -10.52
CA GLN A 27 11.95 -18.36 -11.51
C GLN A 27 12.35 -17.20 -12.43
N GLU A 28 12.71 -17.54 -13.66
CA GLU A 28 13.01 -16.57 -14.70
C GLU A 28 11.72 -16.13 -15.41
N GLY A 29 11.55 -14.81 -15.54
CA GLY A 29 10.82 -14.19 -16.65
C GLY A 29 9.29 -14.23 -16.68
N ASP A 30 8.58 -14.94 -15.80
CA ASP A 30 7.11 -14.92 -15.85
C ASP A 30 6.54 -13.66 -15.17
N VAL A 31 6.46 -12.57 -15.94
CA VAL A 31 5.91 -11.26 -15.55
C VAL A 31 4.55 -11.40 -14.87
N LYS A 32 3.74 -12.39 -15.26
CA LYS A 32 2.42 -12.64 -14.67
C LYS A 32 2.53 -13.10 -13.21
N ARG A 33 3.54 -13.91 -12.88
CA ARG A 33 3.80 -14.38 -11.51
C ARG A 33 4.38 -13.30 -10.63
N ALA A 34 5.28 -12.46 -11.16
CA ALA A 34 5.85 -11.33 -10.41
C ALA A 34 4.78 -10.28 -10.06
N ILE A 35 3.92 -9.95 -11.03
CA ILE A 35 2.78 -9.05 -10.83
C ILE A 35 1.78 -9.64 -9.81
N CYS A 36 1.45 -10.93 -9.92
CA CYS A 36 0.58 -11.60 -8.94
C CYS A 36 1.21 -11.64 -7.54
N ALA A 37 2.51 -11.90 -7.42
CA ALA A 37 3.19 -11.96 -6.13
C ALA A 37 3.16 -10.64 -5.35
N SER A 38 3.04 -9.49 -6.03
CA SER A 38 2.94 -8.17 -5.40
C SER A 38 1.49 -7.71 -5.21
N ILE A 39 0.61 -7.95 -6.19
CA ILE A 39 -0.78 -7.48 -6.15
C ILE A 39 -1.68 -8.34 -5.27
N VAL A 40 -1.51 -9.66 -5.27
CA VAL A 40 -2.33 -10.59 -4.48
C VAL A 40 -2.24 -10.29 -2.97
N PRO A 41 -1.05 -10.15 -2.36
CA PRO A 41 -0.97 -9.82 -0.93
C PRO A 41 -1.48 -8.42 -0.60
N PHE A 42 -1.20 -7.43 -1.47
CA PHE A 42 -1.72 -6.07 -1.28
C PHE A 42 -3.26 -6.03 -1.32
N SER A 43 -3.85 -6.70 -2.32
CA SER A 43 -5.31 -6.81 -2.47
C SER A 43 -5.94 -7.58 -1.31
N CYS A 44 -5.27 -8.63 -0.82
CA CYS A 44 -5.72 -9.39 0.35
C CYS A 44 -5.67 -8.55 1.63
N ALA A 45 -4.64 -7.72 1.83
CA ALA A 45 -4.56 -6.78 2.94
C ALA A 45 -5.69 -5.73 2.90
N VAL A 46 -5.96 -5.16 1.72
CA VAL A 46 -7.05 -4.20 1.53
C VAL A 46 -8.41 -4.85 1.81
N LEU A 47 -8.65 -6.07 1.32
CA LEU A 47 -9.88 -6.81 1.60
C LEU A 47 -10.04 -7.15 3.09
N ALA A 48 -8.95 -7.55 3.76
CA ALA A 48 -8.98 -7.82 5.21
C ALA A 48 -9.25 -6.57 6.04
N MET A 49 -8.74 -5.40 5.63
CA MET A 49 -9.08 -4.12 6.25
C MET A 49 -10.54 -3.74 5.98
N PHE A 50 -11.04 -3.98 4.77
CA PHE A 50 -12.43 -3.70 4.40
C PHE A 50 -13.41 -4.60 5.16
N THR A 51 -13.15 -5.91 5.27
CA THR A 51 -14.01 -6.80 6.07
C THR A 51 -14.03 -6.43 7.55
N PHE A 52 -12.94 -5.89 8.10
CA PHE A 52 -12.90 -5.38 9.47
C PHE A 52 -13.76 -4.12 9.68
N ILE A 53 -13.91 -3.28 8.65
CA ILE A 53 -14.75 -2.06 8.72
C ILE A 53 -16.25 -2.40 8.59
N PHE A 54 -16.61 -3.43 7.82
CA PHE A 54 -18.02 -3.75 7.52
C PHE A 54 -18.62 -4.92 8.32
N LEU A 55 -17.81 -5.86 8.82
CA LEU A 55 -18.25 -6.83 9.83
C LEU A 55 -17.87 -6.32 11.21
N ASP A 56 -18.78 -5.54 11.80
CA ASP A 56 -18.77 -5.11 13.20
C ASP A 56 -19.06 -6.29 14.16
N LEU A 57 -18.33 -7.41 13.97
CA LEU A 57 -18.43 -8.57 14.83
C LEU A 57 -17.31 -8.47 15.86
N THR A 58 -17.75 -8.34 17.12
CA THR A 58 -17.02 -8.34 18.39
C THR A 58 -16.16 -9.60 18.60
N VAL A 59 -15.26 -9.88 17.67
CA VAL A 59 -14.42 -11.08 17.66
C VAL A 59 -13.22 -10.81 18.57
N PHE A 60 -13.49 -11.08 19.85
CA PHE A 60 -12.63 -11.05 21.04
C PHE A 60 -12.51 -9.69 21.72
N ALA A 61 -13.52 -9.40 22.55
CA ALA A 61 -13.42 -8.49 23.68
C ALA A 61 -12.11 -8.75 24.46
N SER A 62 -11.15 -7.86 24.31
CA SER A 62 -10.14 -7.55 25.33
C SER A 62 -10.54 -6.20 25.90
N PRO A 63 -10.45 -5.97 27.22
CA PRO A 63 -10.78 -4.68 27.78
C PRO A 63 -9.91 -3.63 27.11
N ILE A 64 -10.58 -2.77 26.37
CA ILE A 64 -10.03 -1.56 25.80
C ILE A 64 -9.61 -0.75 27.02
N THR A 65 -8.33 -0.40 27.13
CA THR A 65 -7.87 0.64 28.04
C THR A 65 -8.76 1.86 27.84
N ASP A 66 -9.38 2.34 28.93
CA ASP A 66 -10.58 3.18 28.99
C ASP A 66 -10.59 4.49 28.16
N GLU A 67 -9.52 4.85 27.47
CA GLU A 67 -9.45 6.03 26.59
C GLU A 67 -10.03 5.80 25.19
N ALA A 68 -10.08 4.57 24.67
CA ALA A 68 -10.58 4.32 23.31
C ALA A 68 -12.07 3.89 23.24
N ALA A 69 -12.72 3.63 24.37
CA ALA A 69 -14.15 3.27 24.44
C ALA A 69 -15.09 4.49 24.28
N SER A 70 -14.60 5.70 24.51
CA SER A 70 -15.37 6.95 24.36
C SER A 70 -15.60 7.32 22.89
N ILE A 71 -14.69 6.93 21.98
CA ILE A 71 -14.79 7.22 20.54
C ILE A 71 -15.80 6.29 19.85
N VAL A 72 -15.98 5.05 20.33
CA VAL A 72 -16.93 4.11 19.72
C VAL A 72 -18.38 4.43 20.13
N THR A 73 -18.59 5.09 21.28
CA THR A 73 -19.93 5.49 21.75
C THR A 73 -20.35 6.87 21.25
N ALA A 74 -19.41 7.73 20.88
CA ALA A 74 -19.67 8.97 20.16
C ALA A 74 -19.60 8.70 18.66
N GLY A 75 -20.74 8.42 18.02
CA GLY A 75 -20.78 8.12 16.59
C GLY A 75 -19.93 9.09 15.76
N ILE A 76 -19.13 8.54 14.84
CA ILE A 76 -18.26 9.30 13.94
C ILE A 76 -19.11 10.38 13.27
N SER A 77 -18.71 11.65 13.41
CA SER A 77 -19.46 12.73 12.76
C SER A 77 -19.36 12.57 11.24
N VAL A 78 -20.38 12.99 10.51
CA VAL A 78 -20.36 12.95 9.03
C VAL A 78 -19.13 13.71 8.48
N GLY A 79 -18.70 14.77 9.18
CA GLY A 79 -17.48 15.52 8.86
C GLY A 79 -16.20 14.70 9.01
N GLU A 80 -16.06 13.91 10.08
CA GLU A 80 -14.92 13.01 10.26
C GLU A 80 -14.93 11.86 9.24
N GLY A 81 -16.10 11.33 8.90
CA GLY A 81 -16.24 10.34 7.83
C GLY A 81 -15.74 10.86 6.49
N PHE A 82 -16.13 12.09 6.11
CA PHE A 82 -15.61 12.74 4.90
C PHE A 82 -14.11 13.03 4.98
N LYS A 83 -13.56 13.35 6.16
CA LYS A 83 -12.12 13.54 6.36
C LYS A 83 -11.33 12.28 6.01
N TYR A 84 -11.75 11.12 6.53
CA TYR A 84 -11.09 9.84 6.21
C TYR A 84 -11.25 9.45 4.74
N LEU A 85 -12.42 9.68 4.15
CA LEU A 85 -12.65 9.44 2.73
C LEU A 85 -11.76 10.32 1.84
N ALA A 86 -11.64 11.61 2.16
CA ALA A 86 -10.79 12.54 1.42
C ALA A 86 -9.31 12.16 1.53
N ALA A 87 -8.84 11.76 2.72
CA ALA A 87 -7.49 11.28 2.94
C ALA A 87 -7.20 10.01 2.12
N ALA A 88 -8.12 9.04 2.09
CA ALA A 88 -7.98 7.81 1.31
C ALA A 88 -7.97 8.08 -0.21
N LEU A 89 -8.86 8.95 -0.71
CA LEU A 89 -8.91 9.31 -2.13
C LEU A 89 -7.67 10.07 -2.59
N SER A 90 -7.12 10.95 -1.75
CA SER A 90 -5.92 11.73 -2.07
C SER A 90 -4.73 10.83 -2.42
N THR A 91 -4.37 9.90 -1.52
CA THR A 91 -3.26 8.96 -1.78
C THR A 91 -3.63 7.89 -2.81
N GLY A 92 -4.88 7.42 -2.81
CA GLY A 92 -5.34 6.39 -3.75
C GLY A 92 -5.24 6.86 -5.21
N LEU A 93 -5.73 8.06 -5.52
CA LEU A 93 -5.66 8.58 -6.89
C LEU A 93 -4.23 8.97 -7.29
N ALA A 94 -3.45 9.54 -6.38
CA ALA A 94 -2.06 9.88 -6.63
C ALA A 94 -1.20 8.65 -6.97
N THR A 95 -1.38 7.54 -6.25
CA THR A 95 -0.63 6.29 -6.49
C THR A 95 -1.01 5.62 -7.81
N ILE A 96 -2.27 5.73 -8.26
CA ILE A 96 -2.67 5.26 -9.60
C ILE A 96 -1.97 6.04 -10.71
N GLY A 97 -1.94 7.38 -10.61
CA GLY A 97 -1.22 8.24 -11.57
C GLY A 97 0.29 7.97 -11.56
N THR A 98 0.85 7.78 -10.37
CA THR A 98 2.27 7.45 -10.19
C THR A 98 2.61 6.12 -10.84
N GLY A 99 1.79 5.07 -10.65
CA GLY A 99 2.03 3.76 -11.27
C GLY A 99 2.08 3.83 -12.81
N ARG A 100 1.25 4.68 -13.43
CA ARG A 100 1.30 4.94 -14.88
C ARG A 100 2.60 5.64 -15.28
N ALA A 101 2.99 6.70 -14.57
CA ALA A 101 4.20 7.45 -14.85
C ALA A 101 5.45 6.59 -14.68
N VAL A 102 5.58 5.90 -13.54
CA VAL A 102 6.71 5.02 -13.22
C VAL A 102 6.80 3.84 -14.19
N GLY A 103 5.66 3.28 -14.63
CA GLY A 103 5.68 2.23 -15.65
C GLY A 103 6.30 2.68 -16.98
N ALA A 104 5.99 3.91 -17.42
CA ALA A 104 6.56 4.48 -18.64
C ALA A 104 8.04 4.85 -18.47
N VAL A 105 8.39 5.56 -17.39
CA VAL A 105 9.77 6.01 -17.13
C VAL A 105 10.70 4.82 -16.84
N GLY A 106 10.22 3.84 -16.07
CA GLY A 106 10.98 2.64 -15.72
C GLY A 106 11.28 1.74 -16.92
N SER A 107 10.33 1.54 -17.83
CA SER A 107 10.56 0.75 -19.04
C SER A 107 11.54 1.42 -19.99
N ALA A 108 11.45 2.75 -20.16
CA ALA A 108 12.43 3.52 -20.93
C ALA A 108 13.83 3.50 -20.28
N ALA A 109 13.89 3.62 -18.95
CA ALA A 109 15.13 3.56 -18.18
C ALA A 109 15.86 2.22 -18.37
N ILE A 110 15.16 1.09 -18.22
CA ILE A 110 15.75 -0.24 -18.42
C ILE A 110 16.19 -0.45 -19.87
N GLY A 111 15.43 0.07 -20.85
CA GLY A 111 15.84 0.06 -22.25
C GLY A 111 17.16 0.79 -22.49
N ALA A 112 17.29 2.02 -21.96
CA ALA A 112 18.52 2.80 -22.09
C ALA A 112 19.71 2.17 -21.35
N VAL A 113 19.48 1.59 -20.16
CA VAL A 113 20.52 0.88 -19.39
C VAL A 113 21.01 -0.38 -20.11
N SER A 114 20.17 -1.01 -20.94
CA SER A 114 20.59 -2.15 -21.74
C SER A 114 21.57 -1.77 -22.86
N GLU A 115 21.54 -0.53 -23.33
CA GLU A 115 22.47 0.01 -24.34
C GLU A 115 23.76 0.55 -23.69
N ASP A 116 23.63 1.28 -22.57
CA ASP A 116 24.76 1.76 -21.79
C ASP A 116 24.53 1.52 -20.28
N PRO A 117 25.22 0.55 -19.65
CA PRO A 117 25.04 0.29 -18.23
C PRO A 117 25.58 1.43 -17.35
N SER A 118 26.42 2.32 -17.86
CA SER A 118 27.00 3.43 -17.10
C SER A 118 25.96 4.50 -16.73
N ILE A 119 24.82 4.54 -17.42
CA ILE A 119 23.74 5.52 -17.17
C ILE A 119 22.70 5.04 -16.16
N LEU A 120 22.86 3.87 -15.54
CA LEU A 120 21.94 3.34 -14.51
C LEU A 120 21.70 4.34 -13.37
N GLY A 121 22.74 5.00 -12.87
CA GLY A 121 22.58 6.00 -11.81
C GLY A 121 21.73 7.21 -12.23
N LYS A 122 21.86 7.65 -13.48
CA LYS A 122 21.11 8.81 -14.01
C LYS A 122 19.65 8.46 -14.28
N THR A 123 19.39 7.27 -14.79
CA THR A 123 18.04 6.80 -15.07
C THR A 123 17.21 6.59 -13.80
N LEU A 124 17.83 6.15 -12.70
CA LEU A 124 17.17 6.05 -11.39
C LEU A 124 16.64 7.40 -10.86
N ILE A 125 17.30 8.52 -11.17
CA ILE A 125 16.84 9.85 -10.76
C ILE A 125 15.49 10.18 -11.42
N PHE A 126 15.32 9.86 -12.70
CA PHE A 126 14.05 10.10 -13.40
C PHE A 126 12.92 9.20 -12.87
N VAL A 127 13.22 7.95 -12.55
CA VAL A 127 12.26 7.03 -11.92
C VAL A 127 11.84 7.56 -10.55
N GLY A 128 12.79 7.98 -9.71
CA GLY A 128 12.49 8.57 -8.40
C GLY A 128 11.73 9.89 -8.47
N MET A 129 12.00 10.72 -9.48
CA MET A 129 11.20 11.93 -9.73
C MET A 129 9.75 11.61 -10.10
N ALA A 130 9.52 10.53 -10.87
CA ALA A 130 8.16 10.07 -11.19
C ALA A 130 7.41 9.57 -9.94
N GLU A 131 8.11 8.92 -9.00
CA GLU A 131 7.53 8.48 -7.72
C GLU A 131 7.10 9.65 -6.81
N GLY A 132 7.67 10.85 -7.00
CA GLY A 132 7.34 12.03 -6.22
C GLY A 132 5.83 12.36 -6.20
N ILE A 133 5.09 12.00 -7.26
CA ILE A 133 3.64 12.19 -7.34
C ILE A 133 2.91 11.43 -6.21
N ALA A 134 3.34 10.21 -5.88
CA ALA A 134 2.73 9.42 -4.81
C ALA A 134 3.07 10.02 -3.43
N ILE A 135 4.31 10.50 -3.26
CA ILE A 135 4.74 11.12 -2.01
C ILE A 135 3.95 12.40 -1.75
N TYR A 136 3.73 13.24 -2.75
CA TYR A 136 2.86 14.42 -2.59
C TYR A 136 1.44 14.02 -2.21
N GLY A 137 0.84 13.01 -2.85
CA GLY A 137 -0.49 12.51 -2.48
C GLY A 137 -0.57 11.91 -1.07
N MET A 138 0.51 11.30 -0.59
CA MET A 138 0.62 10.84 0.80
C MET A 138 0.72 12.02 1.78
N ILE A 139 1.55 13.02 1.48
CA ILE A 139 1.69 14.23 2.32
C ILE A 139 0.35 14.95 2.45
N ILE A 140 -0.40 15.13 1.34
CA ILE A 140 -1.72 15.77 1.38
C ILE A 140 -2.71 14.95 2.23
N SER A 141 -2.70 13.62 2.12
CA SER A 141 -3.53 12.75 2.96
C SER A 141 -3.22 12.91 4.46
N ILE A 142 -1.93 12.94 4.82
CA ILE A 142 -1.47 13.22 6.18
C ILE A 142 -1.98 14.59 6.63
N LEU A 143 -1.82 15.63 5.80
CA LEU A 143 -2.33 16.97 6.12
C LEU A 143 -3.84 16.98 6.35
N ILE A 144 -4.63 16.28 5.53
CA ILE A 144 -6.09 16.17 5.72
C ILE A 144 -6.44 15.52 7.06
N LEU A 145 -5.63 14.58 7.57
CA LEU A 145 -5.90 13.92 8.84
C LEU A 145 -5.56 14.80 10.05
N PHE A 146 -4.49 15.59 9.95
CA PHE A 146 -3.95 16.40 11.05
C PHE A 146 -4.44 17.85 11.09
N VAL A 147 -4.99 18.37 9.99
CA VAL A 147 -5.76 19.63 9.93
C VAL A 147 -7.21 19.37 10.35
#